data_AF-G4TY47-F1
#
_entry.id   AF-G4TY47-F1
#
_cell.length_a   1.000
_cell.length_b   1.000
_cell.length_c   1.000
_cell.angle_alpha   90.00
_cell.angle_beta   90.00
_cell.angle_gamma   90.00
#
_symmetry.space_group_name_H-M   'P 1'
#
loop_
_entity.id
_entity.type
_entity.pdbx_description
1 polymer ?
#
loop_
_entity_poly.entity_id
_entity_poly.type
_entity_poly.pdbx_seq_one_letter_code
_entity_poly.pdbx_strand_id
1 'polypeptide(L)'
;MERMFEANQNKAGHQASSGPQDSLTSVPSSICEPSMMAGGPTTNVGEDYARQMIPNVDMDPFRKRYHVAVDKVMEIGVLVEELRGDVQEVVASNLHRGNDSIDESIIRLSYGTDLEICESGTRVEILTRIRNWADDANHSQQIFWLSDAAGTGKSTVATTIAKEWQGQGRLGGRFFFNPNVALDQDIRHFCRIVAYDIVSNHPQLATSINLILIASPEDTMDFAMQFVRLILDPLQSLSSTTSIFLVIDALDNCEFKSRQRLLNVVLKELRTAPRIKLLLTSRPIPDIGDRLSDPVYICEGHLLDINNRSHEDIARYVRANLDQQLDIKEQERI
;
A
#
# COMPACT_ATOMS: atom_id res chain seq x y z
N MET A 1 24.79 20.66 -55.08
CA MET A 1 25.07 19.26 -54.69
C MET A 1 23.88 18.79 -53.86
N GLU A 2 22.71 18.57 -54.44
CA GLU A 2 22.35 17.38 -55.27
C GLU A 2 22.71 16.07 -54.53
N ARG A 3 21.72 15.37 -53.97
CA ARG A 3 20.83 14.35 -54.60
C ARG A 3 21.48 12.96 -54.69
N MET A 4 20.64 11.98 -54.32
CA MET A 4 20.58 10.57 -54.79
C MET A 4 21.50 9.51 -54.16
N PHE A 5 20.87 8.49 -53.56
CA PHE A 5 20.67 7.12 -54.11
C PHE A 5 19.86 6.32 -53.05
N GLU A 6 18.53 6.14 -53.15
CA GLU A 6 17.80 5.05 -53.86
C GLU A 6 18.53 3.70 -53.85
N ALA A 7 18.06 2.72 -53.05
CA ALA A 7 17.00 1.75 -53.36
C ALA A 7 17.53 0.49 -54.08
N ASN A 8 17.32 -0.69 -53.48
CA ASN A 8 16.99 -1.89 -54.26
C ASN A 8 16.27 -2.95 -53.41
N GLN A 9 15.06 -3.28 -53.86
CA GLN A 9 14.24 -4.44 -53.50
C GLN A 9 14.62 -5.65 -54.37
N ASN A 10 14.03 -6.81 -54.00
CA ASN A 10 13.77 -8.04 -54.78
C ASN A 10 14.85 -9.13 -54.69
N LYS A 11 14.57 -10.44 -54.65
CA LYS A 11 13.32 -11.25 -54.68
C LYS A 11 13.73 -12.71 -54.43
N ALA A 12 12.93 -13.47 -53.69
CA ALA A 12 12.62 -14.90 -53.86
C ALA A 12 11.69 -15.28 -52.67
N GLY A 13 10.44 -15.72 -52.77
CA GLY A 13 9.72 -16.39 -53.85
C GLY A 13 9.82 -17.90 -53.68
N HIS A 14 8.87 -18.53 -52.98
CA HIS A 14 8.23 -19.82 -53.36
C HIS A 14 6.99 -20.14 -52.49
N GLN A 15 5.84 -19.97 -53.14
CA GLN A 15 4.61 -20.77 -53.21
C GLN A 15 3.96 -21.47 -51.99
N ALA A 16 2.66 -21.18 -51.92
CA ALA A 16 1.57 -21.76 -51.16
C ALA A 16 1.29 -23.26 -51.38
N SER A 17 0.64 -23.87 -50.39
CA SER A 17 -0.44 -24.84 -50.61
C SER A 17 -1.51 -24.70 -49.52
N SER A 18 -2.72 -25.13 -49.87
CA SER A 18 -4.01 -24.62 -49.40
C SER A 18 -4.89 -25.68 -48.73
N GLY A 19 -5.58 -25.27 -47.65
CA GLY A 19 -6.91 -25.78 -47.21
C GLY A 19 -6.93 -26.91 -46.16
N PRO A 20 -8.08 -27.17 -45.48
CA PRO A 20 -9.37 -26.46 -45.53
C PRO A 20 -9.85 -25.90 -44.16
N GLN A 21 -10.91 -25.11 -44.26
CA GLN A 21 -11.70 -24.49 -43.19
C GLN A 21 -12.37 -25.52 -42.27
N ASP A 22 -12.46 -25.21 -40.98
CA ASP A 22 -13.59 -25.64 -40.15
C ASP A 22 -13.95 -24.53 -39.14
N SER A 23 -15.24 -24.23 -39.14
CA SER A 23 -15.95 -23.20 -38.40
C SER A 23 -16.40 -23.71 -37.03
N LEU A 24 -16.03 -23.06 -35.93
CA LEU A 24 -16.71 -23.17 -34.64
C LEU A 24 -16.74 -21.82 -33.92
N THR A 25 -17.84 -21.11 -34.15
CA THR A 25 -18.63 -20.27 -33.24
C THR A 25 -18.02 -19.83 -31.90
N SER A 26 -17.96 -18.50 -31.75
CA SER A 26 -17.97 -17.66 -30.54
C SER A 26 -18.29 -18.31 -29.18
N VAL A 27 -17.36 -18.18 -28.23
CA VAL A 27 -17.62 -18.32 -26.79
C VAL A 27 -17.93 -16.93 -26.20
N PRO A 28 -19.02 -16.74 -25.44
CA PRO A 28 -19.33 -15.45 -24.83
C PRO A 28 -18.34 -15.11 -23.70
N SER A 29 -17.80 -13.90 -23.75
CA SER A 29 -16.82 -13.32 -22.83
C SER A 29 -17.46 -12.72 -21.57
N SER A 30 -18.16 -13.53 -20.76
CA SER A 30 -18.84 -13.02 -19.55
C SER A 30 -18.57 -13.80 -18.25
N ILE A 31 -17.44 -14.47 -18.13
CA ILE A 31 -17.03 -15.11 -16.86
C ILE A 31 -15.65 -14.60 -16.51
N CYS A 32 -15.60 -13.42 -15.88
CA CYS A 32 -14.53 -12.96 -14.98
C CYS A 32 -14.84 -11.52 -14.54
N GLU A 33 -15.76 -11.35 -13.59
CA GLU A 33 -15.75 -10.17 -12.71
C GLU A 33 -15.48 -10.65 -11.27
N PRO A 34 -14.43 -10.17 -10.60
CA PRO A 34 -14.14 -10.49 -9.20
C PRO A 34 -14.96 -9.57 -8.29
N SER A 35 -16.25 -9.84 -8.17
CA SER A 35 -17.11 -9.26 -7.15
C SER A 35 -17.85 -10.41 -6.49
N MET A 36 -17.41 -10.80 -5.29
CA MET A 36 -18.22 -11.40 -4.21
C MET A 36 -17.28 -12.01 -3.14
N MET A 37 -16.82 -11.16 -2.23
CA MET A 37 -16.26 -11.56 -0.94
C MET A 37 -16.85 -10.64 0.14
N ALA A 38 -18.08 -10.93 0.57
CA ALA A 38 -18.67 -10.36 1.78
C ALA A 38 -19.63 -11.39 2.40
N GLY A 39 -19.51 -11.57 3.71
CA GLY A 39 -19.99 -12.73 4.46
C GLY A 39 -21.50 -12.96 4.47
N GLY A 40 -21.84 -14.24 4.46
CA GLY A 40 -23.17 -14.86 4.50
C GLY A 40 -23.01 -16.33 4.08
N PRO A 41 -23.87 -17.28 4.53
CA PRO A 41 -23.65 -18.70 4.28
C PRO A 41 -23.55 -18.91 2.77
N THR A 42 -22.37 -19.33 2.32
CA THR A 42 -22.01 -19.43 0.90
C THR A 42 -22.90 -20.47 0.23
N THR A 43 -24.04 -20.05 -0.31
CA THR A 43 -24.69 -20.78 -1.40
C THR A 43 -23.76 -20.64 -2.59
N ASN A 44 -22.94 -21.67 -2.81
CA ASN A 44 -21.92 -21.74 -3.85
C ASN A 44 -22.61 -21.49 -5.19
N VAL A 45 -22.50 -20.27 -5.72
CA VAL A 45 -23.11 -19.86 -7.01
C VAL A 45 -22.73 -20.86 -8.13
N GLY A 46 -21.53 -21.43 -8.06
CA GLY A 46 -21.09 -22.51 -8.97
C GLY A 46 -21.74 -23.87 -8.72
N GLU A 47 -22.05 -24.26 -7.47
CA GLU A 47 -22.78 -25.49 -7.16
C GLU A 47 -24.25 -25.38 -7.58
N ASP A 48 -24.87 -24.22 -7.35
CA ASP A 48 -26.27 -23.96 -7.73
C ASP A 48 -26.41 -23.93 -9.26
N TYR A 49 -25.46 -23.33 -9.97
CA TYR A 49 -25.41 -23.37 -11.43
C TYR A 49 -25.19 -24.80 -11.97
N ALA A 50 -24.29 -25.57 -11.36
CA ALA A 50 -24.05 -26.96 -11.75
C ALA A 50 -25.28 -27.85 -11.54
N ARG A 51 -26.03 -27.65 -10.45
CA ARG A 51 -27.28 -28.38 -10.15
C ARG A 51 -28.44 -27.98 -11.04
N GLN A 52 -28.49 -26.73 -11.52
CA GLN A 52 -29.48 -26.29 -12.50
C GLN A 52 -29.23 -26.90 -13.89
N MET A 53 -27.97 -27.07 -14.27
CA MET A 53 -27.57 -27.66 -15.56
C MET A 53 -27.66 -29.18 -15.59
N ILE A 54 -27.31 -29.85 -14.47
CA ILE A 54 -27.30 -31.31 -14.37
C ILE A 54 -28.03 -31.72 -13.08
N PRO A 55 -29.33 -32.08 -13.19
CA PRO A 55 -30.10 -32.57 -12.05
C PRO A 55 -29.46 -33.84 -11.48
N ASN A 56 -29.29 -33.88 -10.15
CA ASN A 56 -28.64 -34.97 -9.40
C ASN A 56 -27.12 -35.15 -9.63
N VAL A 57 -26.40 -34.10 -10.05
CA VAL A 57 -24.93 -34.14 -10.11
C VAL A 57 -24.31 -34.37 -8.72
N ASP A 58 -23.40 -35.34 -8.62
CA ASP A 58 -22.59 -35.57 -7.43
C ASP A 58 -21.46 -34.52 -7.35
N MET A 59 -21.52 -33.67 -6.33
CA MET A 59 -20.57 -32.58 -6.11
C MET A 59 -19.44 -32.95 -5.15
N ASP A 60 -19.48 -34.11 -4.49
CA ASP A 60 -18.48 -34.50 -3.50
C ASP A 60 -17.05 -34.53 -4.08
N PRO A 61 -16.81 -35.05 -5.30
CA PRO A 61 -15.48 -35.01 -5.91
C PRO A 61 -14.97 -33.59 -6.14
N PHE A 62 -15.86 -32.65 -6.49
CA PHE A 62 -15.51 -31.25 -6.73
C PHE A 62 -15.22 -30.53 -5.41
N ARG A 63 -16.08 -30.71 -4.40
CA ARG A 63 -15.89 -30.13 -3.06
C ARG A 63 -14.57 -30.58 -2.44
N LYS A 64 -14.23 -31.86 -2.59
CA LYS A 64 -12.94 -32.41 -2.12
C LYS A 64 -11.75 -31.74 -2.80
N ARG A 65 -11.81 -31.52 -4.13
CA ARG A 65 -10.74 -30.81 -4.86
C ARG A 65 -10.66 -29.33 -4.48
N TYR A 66 -11.79 -28.69 -4.25
CA TYR A 66 -11.87 -27.29 -3.81
C TYR A 66 -11.20 -27.10 -2.44
N HIS A 67 -11.53 -27.93 -1.45
CA HIS A 67 -10.88 -27.85 -0.14
C HIS A 67 -9.37 -28.08 -0.22
N VAL A 68 -8.91 -29.08 -1.00
CA VAL A 68 -7.48 -29.29 -1.23
C VAL A 68 -6.80 -28.07 -1.87
N ALA A 69 -7.49 -27.36 -2.76
CA ALA A 69 -6.95 -26.14 -3.37
C ALA A 69 -6.89 -24.98 -2.36
N VAL A 70 -7.93 -24.80 -1.54
CA VAL A 70 -7.95 -23.78 -0.48
C VAL A 70 -6.86 -24.04 0.56
N ASP A 71 -6.71 -25.27 1.03
CA ASP A 71 -5.68 -25.66 1.99
C ASP A 71 -4.28 -25.35 1.45
N LYS A 72 -4.01 -25.68 0.18
CA LYS A 72 -2.74 -25.33 -0.48
C LYS A 72 -2.51 -23.84 -0.61
N VAL A 73 -3.56 -23.05 -0.88
CA VAL A 73 -3.45 -21.57 -0.91
C VAL A 73 -3.10 -21.04 0.47
N MET A 74 -3.68 -21.60 1.52
CA MET A 74 -3.35 -21.24 2.90
C MET A 74 -1.90 -21.63 3.27
N GLU A 75 -1.43 -22.82 2.87
CA GLU A 75 -0.02 -23.24 3.04
C GLU A 75 0.95 -22.31 2.31
N ILE A 76 0.62 -21.92 1.06
CA ILE A 76 1.40 -20.92 0.32
C ILE A 76 1.41 -19.59 1.08
N GLY A 77 0.28 -19.17 1.66
CA GLY A 77 0.20 -17.96 2.48
C GLY A 77 1.18 -17.99 3.67
N VAL A 78 1.29 -19.13 4.37
CA VAL A 78 2.25 -19.31 5.46
C VAL A 78 3.68 -19.23 4.96
N LEU A 79 4.01 -19.95 3.89
CA LEU A 79 5.34 -19.92 3.27
C LEU A 79 5.74 -18.51 2.79
N VAL A 80 4.79 -17.73 2.29
CA VAL A 80 5.03 -16.34 1.87
C VAL A 80 5.38 -15.46 3.08
N GLU A 81 4.75 -15.65 4.23
CA GLU A 81 5.12 -14.92 5.45
C GLU A 81 6.47 -15.38 6.03
N GLU A 82 6.82 -16.67 5.92
CA GLU A 82 8.16 -17.16 6.29
C GLU A 82 9.25 -16.56 5.39
N LEU A 83 9.07 -16.64 4.07
CA LEU A 83 9.96 -16.01 3.08
C LEU A 83 10.10 -14.50 3.29
N ARG A 84 9.01 -13.84 3.70
CA ARG A 84 9.04 -12.43 4.06
C ARG A 84 9.94 -12.17 5.27
N GLY A 85 9.89 -13.05 6.28
CA GLY A 85 10.81 -13.01 7.42
C GLY A 85 12.27 -13.17 7.01
N ASP A 86 12.59 -14.15 6.16
CA ASP A 86 13.95 -14.37 5.66
C ASP A 86 14.49 -13.18 4.85
N VAL A 87 13.63 -12.59 4.00
CA VAL A 87 13.98 -11.38 3.25
C VAL A 87 14.24 -10.22 4.21
N GLN A 88 13.42 -10.05 5.24
CA GLN A 88 13.64 -9.02 6.27
C GLN A 88 14.99 -9.21 6.99
N GLU A 89 15.38 -10.45 7.33
CA GLU A 89 16.66 -10.74 7.99
C GLU A 89 17.86 -10.40 7.10
N VAL A 90 17.84 -10.82 5.83
CA VAL A 90 18.91 -10.49 4.86
C VAL A 90 19.00 -8.98 4.65
N VAL A 91 17.87 -8.30 4.60
CA VAL A 91 17.76 -6.87 4.42
C VAL A 91 18.26 -6.11 5.67
N ALA A 92 17.91 -6.58 6.87
CA ALA A 92 18.43 -6.07 8.14
C ALA A 92 19.95 -6.26 8.21
N SER A 93 20.50 -7.39 7.75
CA SER A 93 21.95 -7.57 7.69
C SER A 93 22.66 -6.53 6.79
N ASN A 94 21.97 -6.03 5.76
CA ASN A 94 22.47 -4.96 4.89
C ASN A 94 22.30 -3.54 5.49
N LEU A 95 21.43 -3.34 6.48
CA LEU A 95 21.42 -2.12 7.33
C LEU A 95 22.76 -1.96 8.05
N HIS A 96 23.21 -3.05 8.66
CA HIS A 96 24.34 -3.12 9.59
C HIS A 96 25.72 -2.99 8.92
N ARG A 97 25.78 -2.84 7.58
CA ARG A 97 27.04 -2.59 6.85
C ARG A 97 27.43 -1.11 6.81
N GLY A 98 26.58 -0.21 7.33
CA GLY A 98 26.97 1.16 7.73
C GLY A 98 27.35 1.19 9.20
N ASN A 99 28.25 2.10 9.61
CA ASN A 99 28.80 2.16 10.98
C ASN A 99 27.78 2.40 12.11
N ASP A 100 26.50 2.65 11.80
CA ASP A 100 25.42 2.79 12.78
C ASP A 100 24.55 1.52 12.75
N SER A 101 24.77 0.63 13.73
CA SER A 101 23.90 -0.52 13.96
C SER A 101 22.55 -0.04 14.49
N ILE A 102 21.64 0.31 13.59
CA ILE A 102 20.26 0.62 13.96
C ILE A 102 19.53 -0.68 14.26
N ASP A 103 19.07 -0.82 15.50
CA ASP A 103 18.28 -1.96 15.96
C ASP A 103 16.97 -2.09 15.17
N GLU A 104 16.72 -3.27 14.60
CA GLU A 104 15.53 -3.58 13.80
C GLU A 104 14.24 -3.34 14.59
N SER A 105 14.26 -3.55 15.91
CA SER A 105 13.12 -3.28 16.78
C SER A 105 12.75 -1.79 16.84
N ILE A 106 13.74 -0.89 16.74
CA ILE A 106 13.53 0.56 16.70
C ILE A 106 12.92 0.96 15.35
N ILE A 107 13.37 0.36 14.25
CA ILE A 107 12.83 0.63 12.90
C ILE A 107 11.34 0.27 12.82
N ARG A 108 10.90 -0.80 13.51
CA ARG A 108 9.49 -1.21 13.51
C ARG A 108 8.57 -0.15 14.13
N LEU A 109 9.07 0.66 15.06
CA LEU A 109 8.32 1.79 15.64
C LEU A 109 8.08 2.90 14.60
N SER A 110 9.00 3.06 13.65
CA SER A 110 8.84 4.00 12.53
C SER A 110 7.76 3.57 11.53
N TYR A 111 7.18 2.38 11.67
CA TYR A 111 6.11 1.89 10.79
C TYR A 111 4.70 2.02 11.40
N GLY A 112 4.59 2.48 12.65
CA GLY A 112 3.30 2.58 13.35
C GLY A 112 2.57 1.24 13.49
N THR A 113 3.32 0.13 13.48
CA THR A 113 2.76 -1.24 13.54
C THR A 113 2.29 -1.62 14.94
N ASP A 114 2.84 -0.96 15.95
CA ASP A 114 2.46 -0.99 17.37
C ASP A 114 1.20 -0.18 17.67
N LEU A 115 0.74 0.67 16.75
CA LEU A 115 -0.46 1.47 16.93
C LEU A 115 -1.74 0.66 16.69
N GLU A 116 -2.77 0.99 17.48
CA GLU A 116 -4.12 0.47 17.30
C GLU A 116 -4.75 1.01 16.01
N ILE A 117 -5.61 0.20 15.40
CA ILE A 117 -6.49 0.64 14.31
C ILE A 117 -7.75 1.29 14.87
N CYS A 118 -8.56 1.90 14.00
CA CYS A 118 -9.84 2.46 14.36
C CYS A 118 -10.76 1.35 14.88
N GLU A 119 -11.43 1.65 15.99
CA GLU A 119 -12.50 0.80 16.51
C GLU A 119 -13.63 0.67 15.48
N SER A 120 -14.26 -0.50 15.46
CA SER A 120 -15.28 -0.82 14.46
C SER A 120 -16.45 0.18 14.52
N GLY A 121 -16.81 0.72 13.35
CA GLY A 121 -17.89 1.71 13.24
C GLY A 121 -17.52 3.12 13.74
N THR A 122 -16.24 3.39 14.03
CA THR A 122 -15.73 4.75 14.26
C THR A 122 -15.06 5.30 13.00
N ARG A 123 -14.96 6.63 12.89
CA ARG A 123 -14.24 7.34 11.81
C ARG A 123 -14.69 6.94 10.40
N VAL A 124 -15.92 6.45 10.27
CA VAL A 124 -16.43 5.86 9.03
C VAL A 124 -16.40 6.85 7.87
N GLU A 125 -16.75 8.11 8.13
CA GLU A 125 -16.80 9.15 7.11
C GLU A 125 -15.42 9.45 6.53
N ILE A 126 -14.42 9.69 7.39
CA ILE A 126 -13.07 10.01 6.92
C ILE A 126 -12.40 8.81 6.25
N LEU A 127 -12.61 7.60 6.78
CA LEU A 127 -12.08 6.36 6.18
C LEU A 127 -12.68 6.17 4.78
N THR A 128 -14.00 6.36 4.65
CA THR A 128 -14.68 6.32 3.35
C THR A 128 -14.15 7.38 2.39
N ARG A 129 -13.93 8.61 2.88
CA ARG A 129 -13.39 9.69 2.06
C ARG A 129 -11.98 9.39 1.55
N ILE A 130 -11.11 8.83 2.40
CA ILE A 130 -9.76 8.40 2.00
C ILE A 130 -9.85 7.30 0.94
N ARG A 131 -10.70 6.28 1.13
CA ARG A 131 -10.89 5.20 0.14
C ARG A 131 -11.36 5.74 -1.21
N ASN A 132 -12.36 6.62 -1.21
CA ASN A 132 -12.86 7.24 -2.44
C ASN A 132 -11.75 8.02 -3.16
N TRP A 133 -10.95 8.81 -2.45
CA TRP A 133 -9.79 9.49 -3.03
C TRP A 133 -8.73 8.51 -3.57
N ALA A 134 -8.52 7.40 -2.87
CA ALA A 134 -7.55 6.38 -3.23
C ALA A 134 -7.90 5.73 -4.59
N ASP A 135 -9.18 5.40 -4.77
CA ASP A 135 -9.70 4.64 -5.90
C ASP A 135 -10.22 5.50 -7.06
N ASP A 136 -10.32 6.82 -6.89
CA ASP A 136 -10.69 7.71 -7.97
C ASP A 136 -9.54 7.84 -8.99
N ALA A 137 -9.75 7.24 -10.16
CA ALA A 137 -8.84 7.26 -11.31
C ALA A 137 -8.88 8.58 -12.08
N ASN A 138 -9.91 9.41 -11.89
CA ASN A 138 -10.05 10.71 -12.53
C ASN A 138 -9.51 11.85 -11.64
N HIS A 139 -9.18 11.57 -10.37
CA HIS A 139 -8.69 12.56 -9.44
C HIS A 139 -7.20 12.87 -9.67
N SER A 140 -6.88 14.14 -9.93
CA SER A 140 -5.50 14.63 -10.08
C SER A 140 -4.74 14.79 -8.76
N GLN A 141 -5.44 14.68 -7.62
CA GLN A 141 -4.86 14.91 -6.30
C GLN A 141 -4.05 13.68 -5.87
N GLN A 142 -2.73 13.80 -5.84
CA GLN A 142 -1.85 12.70 -5.44
C GLN A 142 -1.61 12.64 -3.93
N ILE A 143 -1.97 13.68 -3.17
CA ILE A 143 -1.76 13.71 -1.72
C ILE A 143 -3.11 13.89 -1.02
N PHE A 144 -3.41 13.00 -0.09
CA PHE A 144 -4.45 13.22 0.91
C PHE A 144 -3.80 13.72 2.20
N TRP A 145 -4.13 14.93 2.62
CA TRP A 145 -3.63 15.50 3.87
C TRP A 145 -4.70 15.47 4.94
N LEU A 146 -4.53 14.59 5.94
CA LEU A 146 -5.38 14.54 7.12
C LEU A 146 -4.84 15.49 8.20
N SER A 147 -5.55 16.60 8.40
CA SER A 147 -5.08 17.75 9.17
C SER A 147 -5.96 18.01 10.38
N ASP A 148 -5.46 17.81 11.60
CA ASP A 148 -6.22 18.03 12.83
C ASP A 148 -5.33 18.29 14.03
N ALA A 149 -5.94 18.75 15.12
CA ALA A 149 -5.31 18.85 16.44
C ALA A 149 -4.68 17.52 16.91
N ALA A 150 -3.74 17.61 17.85
CA ALA A 150 -3.16 16.43 18.49
C ALA A 150 -4.22 15.64 19.27
N GLY A 151 -4.05 14.33 19.38
CA GLY A 151 -4.97 13.45 20.13
C GLY A 151 -6.30 13.16 19.44
N THR A 152 -6.52 13.61 18.20
CA THR A 152 -7.79 13.37 17.47
C THR A 152 -7.87 12.00 16.81
N GLY A 153 -6.80 11.20 16.82
CA GLY A 153 -6.78 9.85 16.23
C GLY A 153 -6.31 9.78 14.77
N LYS A 154 -5.57 10.79 14.27
CA LYS A 154 -5.00 10.77 12.90
C LYS A 154 -4.11 9.55 12.64
N SER A 155 -3.18 9.27 13.56
CA SER A 155 -2.29 8.12 13.45
C SER A 155 -3.07 6.80 13.45
N THR A 156 -4.12 6.68 14.26
CA THR A 156 -5.05 5.53 14.24
C THR A 156 -5.71 5.36 12.87
N VAL A 157 -6.17 6.44 12.23
CA VAL A 157 -6.73 6.41 10.87
C VAL A 157 -5.66 6.02 9.84
N ALA A 158 -4.46 6.60 9.92
CA ALA A 158 -3.34 6.27 9.03
C ALA A 158 -2.93 4.80 9.16
N THR A 159 -2.82 4.26 10.38
CA THR A 159 -2.53 2.85 10.64
C THR A 159 -3.63 1.93 10.10
N THR A 160 -4.90 2.31 10.26
CA THR A 160 -6.04 1.55 9.71
C THR A 160 -5.94 1.43 8.20
N ILE A 161 -5.75 2.56 7.52
CA ILE A 161 -5.65 2.61 6.06
C ILE A 161 -4.38 1.91 5.56
N ALA A 162 -3.25 2.07 6.25
CA ALA A 162 -2.01 1.37 5.91
C ALA A 162 -2.17 -0.15 6.00
N LYS A 163 -2.79 -0.67 7.07
CA LYS A 163 -3.08 -2.12 7.19
C LYS A 163 -4.03 -2.61 6.12
N GLU A 164 -5.05 -1.82 5.76
CA GLU A 164 -5.97 -2.14 4.67
C GLU A 164 -5.24 -2.22 3.32
N TRP A 165 -4.44 -1.21 2.97
CA TRP A 165 -3.65 -1.22 1.73
C TRP A 165 -2.57 -2.30 1.70
N GLN A 166 -2.00 -2.65 2.85
CA GLN A 166 -1.07 -3.78 2.98
C GLN A 166 -1.80 -5.09 2.63
N GLY A 167 -2.98 -5.33 3.20
CA GLY A 167 -3.80 -6.51 2.88
C GLY A 167 -4.27 -6.57 1.42
N GLN A 168 -4.40 -5.42 0.76
CA GLN A 168 -4.70 -5.31 -0.67
C GLN A 168 -3.46 -5.43 -1.58
N GLY A 169 -2.26 -5.50 -1.02
CA GLY A 169 -1.00 -5.49 -1.79
C GLY A 169 -0.74 -4.15 -2.51
N ARG A 170 -1.33 -3.05 -2.03
CA ARG A 170 -1.22 -1.69 -2.60
C ARG A 170 -0.39 -0.73 -1.75
N LEU A 171 -0.03 -1.12 -0.52
CA LEU A 171 0.88 -0.33 0.30
C LEU A 171 2.30 -0.43 -0.29
N GLY A 172 2.81 0.70 -0.78
CA GLY A 172 4.19 0.84 -1.19
C GLY A 172 5.10 0.88 0.02
N GLY A 173 4.89 1.84 0.93
CA GLY A 173 5.68 1.94 2.15
C GLY A 173 5.12 2.98 3.11
N ARG A 174 5.58 2.95 4.37
CA ARG A 174 5.14 3.89 5.40
C ARG A 174 6.27 4.42 6.28
N PHE A 175 6.02 5.58 6.87
CA PHE A 175 6.88 6.19 7.88
C PHE A 175 6.04 6.99 8.88
N PHE A 176 6.23 6.76 10.17
CA PHE A 176 5.51 7.39 11.26
C PHE A 176 6.53 8.17 12.10
N PHE A 177 6.45 9.51 12.09
CA PHE A 177 7.34 10.35 12.89
C PHE A 177 7.00 10.20 14.38
N ASN A 178 7.80 9.43 15.09
CA ASN A 178 7.66 9.19 16.52
C ASN A 178 8.61 10.10 17.33
N PRO A 179 8.09 11.05 18.12
CA PRO A 179 8.94 11.98 18.87
C PRO A 179 9.78 11.27 19.95
N ASN A 180 9.43 10.04 20.33
CA ASN A 180 10.17 9.24 21.31
C ASN A 180 11.30 8.40 20.66
N VAL A 181 11.41 8.40 19.33
CA VAL A 181 12.44 7.67 18.59
C VAL A 181 13.36 8.68 17.91
N ALA A 182 14.63 8.71 18.31
CA ALA A 182 15.58 9.72 17.81
C ALA A 182 15.75 9.71 16.28
N LEU A 183 15.66 8.53 15.66
CA LEU A 183 15.73 8.35 14.20
C LEU A 183 14.54 8.93 13.45
N ASP A 184 13.41 9.10 14.15
CA ASP A 184 12.15 9.59 13.59
C ASP A 184 11.93 11.08 13.92
N GLN A 185 12.98 11.82 14.30
CA GLN A 185 12.91 13.26 14.52
C GLN A 185 13.43 14.07 13.32
N ASP A 186 14.21 13.45 12.43
CA ASP A 186 14.71 14.05 11.19
C ASP A 186 14.46 13.13 9.97
N ILE A 187 15.02 13.47 8.80
CA ILE A 187 14.84 12.69 7.57
C ILE A 187 16.09 11.94 7.09
N ARG A 188 17.13 11.85 7.93
CA ARG A 188 18.41 11.22 7.57
C ARG A 188 18.23 9.76 7.17
N HIS A 189 17.44 9.03 7.93
CA HIS A 189 17.18 7.60 7.69
C HIS A 189 15.84 7.36 7.00
N PHE A 190 15.04 8.40 6.74
CA PHE A 190 13.68 8.28 6.19
C PHE A 190 13.63 7.42 4.92
N CYS A 191 14.44 7.72 3.90
CA CYS A 191 14.36 7.01 2.63
C CYS A 191 14.76 5.53 2.76
N ARG A 192 15.73 5.26 3.63
CA ARG A 192 16.23 3.92 3.89
C ARG A 192 15.19 3.09 4.65
N ILE A 193 14.60 3.65 5.72
CA ILE A 193 13.52 3.03 6.49
C ILE A 193 12.31 2.75 5.59
N VAL A 194 11.87 3.71 4.78
CA VAL A 194 10.77 3.50 3.83
C VAL A 194 11.11 2.43 2.79
N ALA A 195 12.34 2.41 2.27
CA ALA A 195 12.77 1.37 1.32
C ALA A 195 12.70 -0.04 1.90
N TYR A 196 12.90 -0.20 3.21
CA TYR A 196 12.75 -1.48 3.88
C TYR A 196 11.31 -1.92 4.07
N ASP A 197 10.41 -0.98 4.39
CA ASP A 197 8.98 -1.28 4.35
C ASP A 197 8.52 -1.60 2.92
N ILE A 198 9.07 -0.93 1.90
CA ILE A 198 8.84 -1.28 0.47
C ILE A 198 9.22 -2.71 0.17
N VAL A 199 10.41 -3.15 0.55
CA VAL A 199 10.83 -4.55 0.33
C VAL A 199 9.94 -5.52 1.10
N SER A 200 9.49 -5.15 2.31
CA SER A 200 8.58 -5.97 3.10
C SER A 200 7.18 -6.11 2.48
N ASN A 201 6.71 -5.10 1.73
CA ASN A 201 5.41 -5.14 1.04
C ASN A 201 5.53 -5.68 -0.41
N HIS A 202 6.71 -5.53 -1.02
CA HIS A 202 7.02 -5.91 -2.39
C HIS A 202 8.40 -6.61 -2.49
N PRO A 203 8.51 -7.88 -2.05
CA PRO A 203 9.79 -8.60 -1.98
C PRO A 203 10.55 -8.69 -3.30
N GLN A 204 9.84 -8.65 -4.44
CA GLN A 204 10.41 -8.62 -5.78
C GLN A 204 11.32 -7.40 -6.05
N LEU A 205 11.19 -6.33 -5.26
CA LEU A 205 12.03 -5.12 -5.34
C LEU A 205 13.32 -5.22 -4.50
N ALA A 206 13.50 -6.29 -3.71
CA ALA A 206 14.63 -6.43 -2.79
C ALA A 206 15.98 -6.29 -3.50
N THR A 207 16.16 -6.94 -4.65
CA THR A 207 17.43 -6.92 -5.38
C THR A 207 17.77 -5.53 -5.89
N SER A 208 16.82 -4.83 -6.53
CA SER A 208 17.08 -3.49 -7.09
C SER A 208 17.36 -2.46 -6.00
N ILE A 209 16.63 -2.51 -4.88
CA ILE A 209 16.84 -1.61 -3.74
C ILE A 209 18.18 -1.90 -3.05
N ASN A 210 18.52 -3.18 -2.79
CA ASN A 210 19.78 -3.54 -2.14
C ASN A 210 21.00 -3.11 -2.97
N LEU A 211 20.95 -3.22 -4.31
CA LEU A 211 22.03 -2.74 -5.16
C LEU A 211 22.27 -1.23 -5.02
N ILE A 212 21.21 -0.44 -4.85
CA ILE A 212 21.31 1.01 -4.65
C ILE A 212 21.91 1.31 -3.28
N LEU A 213 21.47 0.61 -2.23
CA LEU A 213 22.00 0.76 -0.87
C LEU A 213 23.48 0.37 -0.77
N ILE A 214 23.91 -0.68 -1.48
CA ILE A 214 25.33 -1.10 -1.53
C ILE A 214 26.17 -0.09 -2.30
N ALA A 215 25.67 0.41 -3.43
CA ALA A 215 26.40 1.35 -4.29
C ALA A 215 26.50 2.76 -3.70
N SER A 216 25.72 3.07 -2.66
CA SER A 216 25.67 4.38 -2.05
C SER A 216 25.53 4.24 -0.53
N PRO A 217 26.64 3.94 0.17
CA PRO A 217 26.70 4.03 1.63
C PRO A 217 26.26 5.44 2.09
N GLU A 218 25.75 5.54 3.32
CA GLU A 218 25.11 6.75 3.88
C GLU A 218 25.83 8.07 3.56
N ASP A 219 25.04 9.13 3.38
CA ASP A 219 25.47 10.52 3.07
C ASP A 219 26.15 10.77 1.71
N THR A 220 26.20 9.80 0.81
CA THR A 220 26.72 10.00 -0.56
C THR A 220 25.72 10.63 -1.53
N MET A 221 24.42 10.47 -1.27
CA MET A 221 23.33 11.03 -2.08
C MET A 221 22.54 12.08 -1.29
N ASP A 222 22.17 13.17 -1.95
CA ASP A 222 21.22 14.10 -1.36
C ASP A 222 19.84 13.45 -1.18
N PHE A 223 19.03 14.03 -0.27
CA PHE A 223 17.72 13.48 0.06
C PHE A 223 16.77 13.34 -1.15
N ALA A 224 16.82 14.25 -2.13
CA ALA A 224 15.94 14.17 -3.29
C ALA A 224 16.30 12.96 -4.17
N MET A 225 17.61 12.74 -4.38
CA MET A 225 18.12 11.58 -5.09
C MET A 225 17.78 10.28 -4.35
N GLN A 226 17.92 10.25 -3.02
CA GLN A 226 17.53 9.11 -2.21
C GLN A 226 16.02 8.81 -2.36
N PHE A 227 15.17 9.83 -2.27
CA PHE A 227 13.72 9.67 -2.39
C PHE A 227 13.33 9.10 -3.76
N VAL A 228 13.92 9.60 -4.83
CA VAL A 228 13.65 9.08 -6.18
C VAL A 228 14.15 7.64 -6.31
N ARG A 229 15.43 7.37 -6.02
CA ARG A 229 16.05 6.06 -6.32
C ARG A 229 15.63 4.93 -5.37
N LEU A 230 15.34 5.24 -4.11
CA LEU A 230 14.99 4.22 -3.11
C LEU A 230 13.47 4.04 -2.95
N ILE A 231 12.66 5.04 -3.30
CA ILE A 231 11.20 5.00 -3.12
C ILE A 231 10.48 5.02 -4.46
N LEU A 232 10.62 6.09 -5.25
CA LEU A 232 9.79 6.25 -6.45
C LEU A 232 10.16 5.29 -7.58
N ASP A 233 11.44 5.19 -7.96
CA ASP A 233 11.88 4.34 -9.08
C ASP A 233 11.53 2.86 -8.84
N PRO A 234 11.79 2.27 -7.66
CA PRO A 234 11.42 0.88 -7.38
C PRO A 234 9.90 0.67 -7.47
N LEU A 235 9.09 1.55 -6.87
CA LEU A 235 7.63 1.42 -6.90
C LEU A 235 7.07 1.62 -8.32
N GLN A 236 7.66 2.51 -9.11
CA GLN A 236 7.28 2.69 -10.51
C GLN A 236 7.68 1.51 -11.40
N SER A 237 8.69 0.73 -11.02
CA SER A 237 9.07 -0.47 -11.77
C SER A 237 8.05 -1.62 -11.65
N LEU A 238 7.12 -1.54 -10.69
CA LEU A 238 6.06 -2.52 -10.52
C LEU A 238 5.10 -2.51 -11.72
N SER A 239 4.88 -3.70 -12.29
CA SER A 239 3.90 -3.93 -13.35
C SER A 239 2.48 -4.00 -12.77
N SER A 240 1.98 -2.85 -12.29
CA SER A 240 0.61 -2.71 -11.78
C SER A 240 -0.15 -1.60 -12.50
N THR A 241 -1.42 -1.83 -12.80
CA THR A 241 -2.34 -0.81 -13.31
C THR A 241 -3.01 -0.01 -12.20
N THR A 242 -2.88 -0.44 -10.95
CA THR A 242 -3.50 0.22 -9.79
C THR A 242 -2.54 1.21 -9.12
N SER A 243 -3.11 2.14 -8.36
CA SER A 243 -2.32 3.06 -7.54
C SER A 243 -1.62 2.34 -6.39
N ILE A 244 -0.39 2.75 -6.11
CA ILE A 244 0.44 2.35 -4.96
C ILE A 244 0.45 3.49 -3.95
N PHE A 245 0.37 3.16 -2.67
CA PHE A 245 0.24 4.17 -1.62
C PHE A 245 1.47 4.27 -0.72
N LEU A 246 1.87 5.51 -0.46
CA LEU A 246 2.77 5.87 0.63
C LEU A 246 1.97 6.42 1.80
N VAL A 247 2.44 6.16 3.02
CA VAL A 247 1.87 6.76 4.24
C VAL A 247 2.97 7.49 5.01
N ILE A 248 2.77 8.77 5.29
CA ILE A 248 3.63 9.56 6.18
C ILE A 248 2.76 10.08 7.30
N ASP A 249 3.00 9.62 8.52
CA ASP A 249 2.22 10.01 9.69
C ASP A 249 2.98 11.01 10.58
N ALA A 250 2.24 11.95 11.16
CA ALA A 250 2.68 12.89 12.18
C ALA A 250 3.85 13.80 11.74
N LEU A 251 3.81 14.33 10.52
CA LEU A 251 4.89 15.17 9.96
C LEU A 251 5.26 16.37 10.85
N ASP A 252 4.34 16.88 11.67
CA ASP A 252 4.60 17.97 12.60
C ASP A 252 5.59 17.62 13.74
N ASN A 253 5.90 16.33 13.94
CA ASN A 253 6.97 15.87 14.84
C ASN A 253 8.36 15.90 14.20
N CYS A 254 8.46 16.02 12.86
CA CYS A 254 9.73 16.13 12.16
C CYS A 254 10.35 17.53 12.32
N GLU A 255 11.65 17.60 12.58
CA GLU A 255 12.40 18.86 12.74
C GLU A 255 12.17 19.83 11.56
N PHE A 256 12.03 21.12 11.85
CA PHE A 256 11.55 22.13 10.90
C PHE A 256 12.28 22.12 9.54
N LYS A 257 13.61 22.11 9.54
CA LYS A 257 14.39 22.12 8.28
C LYS A 257 14.20 20.82 7.51
N SER A 258 14.19 19.71 8.24
CA SER A 258 13.98 18.36 7.71
C SER A 258 12.59 18.23 7.07
N ARG A 259 11.51 18.65 7.74
CA ARG A 259 10.16 18.62 7.14
C ARG A 259 10.01 19.55 5.94
N GLN A 260 10.63 20.73 5.95
CA GLN A 260 10.60 21.61 4.78
C GLN A 260 11.29 20.96 3.58
N ARG A 261 12.44 20.32 3.80
CA ARG A 261 13.14 19.57 2.76
C ARG A 261 12.33 18.40 2.26
N LEU A 262 11.71 17.62 3.14
CA LEU A 262 10.83 16.50 2.78
C LEU A 262 9.67 16.98 1.90
N LEU A 263 8.90 17.96 2.35
CA LEU A 263 7.77 18.51 1.59
C LEU A 263 8.21 19.08 0.24
N ASN A 264 9.41 19.69 0.13
CA ASN A 264 9.95 20.18 -1.15
C ASN A 264 10.16 19.05 -2.15
N VAL A 265 10.75 17.94 -1.68
CA VAL A 265 10.99 16.77 -2.53
C VAL A 265 9.68 16.05 -2.85
N VAL A 266 8.82 15.78 -1.86
CA VAL A 266 7.55 15.10 -2.04
C VAL A 266 6.67 15.83 -3.07
N LEU A 267 6.46 17.14 -2.92
CA LEU A 267 5.60 17.92 -3.82
C LEU A 267 6.15 18.04 -5.24
N LYS A 268 7.48 17.96 -5.40
CA LYS A 268 8.14 18.01 -6.71
C LYS A 268 8.14 16.63 -7.39
N GLU A 269 8.64 15.62 -6.71
CA GLU A 269 8.97 14.33 -7.31
C GLU A 269 7.73 13.43 -7.46
N LEU A 270 6.73 13.50 -6.57
CA LEU A 270 5.51 12.68 -6.74
C LEU A 270 4.77 12.98 -8.06
N ARG A 271 4.87 14.21 -8.57
CA ARG A 271 4.30 14.62 -9.87
C ARG A 271 4.87 13.83 -11.05
N THR A 272 6.06 13.26 -10.89
CA THR A 272 6.71 12.41 -11.90
C THR A 272 6.23 10.95 -11.84
N ALA A 273 5.51 10.58 -10.77
CA ALA A 273 5.09 9.21 -10.48
C ALA A 273 3.55 9.13 -10.30
N PRO A 274 2.75 9.21 -11.38
CA PRO A 274 1.30 9.40 -11.32
C PRO A 274 0.53 8.25 -10.65
N ARG A 275 1.12 7.05 -10.57
CA ARG A 275 0.54 5.89 -9.89
C ARG A 275 0.81 5.87 -8.38
N ILE A 276 1.68 6.74 -7.88
CA ILE A 276 2.02 6.79 -6.46
C ILE A 276 1.21 7.92 -5.82
N LYS A 277 0.42 7.56 -4.81
CA LYS A 277 -0.38 8.49 -4.01
C LYS A 277 0.12 8.47 -2.56
N LEU A 278 0.01 9.59 -1.86
CA LEU A 278 0.50 9.76 -0.50
C LEU A 278 -0.64 10.12 0.46
N LEU A 279 -0.82 9.33 1.51
CA LEU A 279 -1.56 9.75 2.70
C LEU A 279 -0.58 10.42 3.67
N LEU A 280 -0.82 11.68 3.99
CA LEU A 280 0.00 12.48 4.90
C LEU A 280 -0.86 12.93 6.08
N THR A 281 -0.35 12.80 7.30
CA THR A 281 -1.01 13.38 8.49
C THR A 281 -0.13 14.42 9.17
N SER A 282 -0.77 15.48 9.69
CA SER A 282 -0.10 16.44 10.58
C SER A 282 -1.10 17.31 11.33
N ARG A 283 -0.60 18.14 12.24
CA ARG A 283 -1.31 19.38 12.63
C ARG A 283 -1.27 20.42 11.49
N PRO A 284 -2.27 21.32 11.39
CA PRO A 284 -2.26 22.46 10.47
C PRO A 284 -1.35 23.59 10.95
N ILE A 285 -0.07 23.29 11.20
CA ILE A 285 0.92 24.34 11.52
C ILE A 285 1.25 25.13 10.24
N PRO A 286 1.50 26.45 10.32
CA PRO A 286 1.60 27.31 9.14
C PRO A 286 2.58 26.81 8.07
N ASP A 287 3.76 26.33 8.46
CA ASP A 287 4.80 25.86 7.54
C ASP A 287 4.42 24.58 6.77
N ILE A 288 3.47 23.79 7.28
CA ILE A 288 2.91 22.64 6.57
C ILE A 288 1.67 23.08 5.76
N GLY A 289 0.75 23.81 6.39
CA GLY A 289 -0.52 24.21 5.77
C GLY A 289 -0.34 25.09 4.54
N ASP A 290 0.56 26.07 4.60
CA ASP A 290 0.85 26.95 3.46
C ASP A 290 1.32 26.15 2.23
N ARG A 291 2.03 25.04 2.47
CA ARG A 291 2.62 24.20 1.42
C ARG A 291 1.66 23.15 0.87
N LEU A 292 0.67 22.76 1.65
CA LEU A 292 -0.35 21.77 1.28
C LEU A 292 -1.69 22.43 0.90
N SER A 293 -1.63 23.70 0.48
CA SER A 293 -2.80 24.52 0.14
C SER A 293 -3.26 24.41 -1.32
N ASP A 294 -2.53 23.71 -2.19
CA ASP A 294 -2.87 23.55 -3.62
C ASP A 294 -4.02 22.53 -3.81
N PRO A 295 -5.27 22.98 -4.07
CA PRO A 295 -6.42 22.06 -4.13
C PRO A 295 -6.42 21.19 -5.39
N VAL A 296 -5.58 21.50 -6.40
CA VAL A 296 -5.46 20.66 -7.61
C VAL A 296 -4.70 19.37 -7.28
N TYR A 297 -3.78 19.45 -6.32
CA TYR A 297 -2.85 18.38 -5.97
C TYR A 297 -3.13 17.72 -4.62
N ILE A 298 -3.75 18.47 -3.70
CA ILE A 298 -3.98 18.07 -2.31
C ILE A 298 -5.48 17.91 -2.04
N CYS A 299 -5.86 16.76 -1.49
CA CYS A 299 -7.17 16.54 -0.87
C CYS A 299 -7.04 16.73 0.64
N GLU A 300 -7.64 17.77 1.22
CA GLU A 300 -7.57 18.03 2.66
C GLU A 300 -8.75 17.40 3.42
N GLY A 301 -8.47 16.58 4.43
CA GLY A 301 -9.46 15.97 5.31
C GLY A 301 -9.27 16.39 6.77
N HIS A 302 -10.39 16.41 7.50
CA HIS A 302 -10.42 16.69 8.94
C HIS A 302 -11.25 15.64 9.67
N LEU A 303 -10.88 15.36 10.91
CA LEU A 303 -11.54 14.47 11.85
C LEU A 303 -12.56 15.25 12.69
N LEU A 304 -12.16 16.44 13.15
CA LEU A 304 -13.02 17.35 13.89
C LEU A 304 -13.71 18.31 12.93
N ASP A 305 -14.62 17.80 12.11
CA ASP A 305 -15.58 18.67 11.42
C ASP A 305 -16.78 18.91 12.35
N ILE A 306 -17.31 20.14 12.37
CA ILE A 306 -18.41 20.58 13.24
C ILE A 306 -19.69 19.80 12.92
N ASN A 307 -19.79 19.27 11.70
CA ASN A 307 -20.90 18.42 11.25
C ASN A 307 -20.68 16.92 11.55
N ASN A 308 -19.52 16.54 12.08
CA ASN A 308 -19.14 15.15 12.24
C ASN A 308 -19.69 14.55 13.55
N ARG A 309 -20.03 13.26 13.52
CA ARG A 309 -20.57 12.48 14.64
C ARG A 309 -19.49 12.09 15.67
N SER A 310 -18.55 12.99 15.95
CA SER A 310 -17.42 12.75 16.85
C SER A 310 -17.83 12.22 18.22
N HIS A 311 -18.97 12.66 18.75
CA HIS A 311 -19.54 12.17 20.01
C HIS A 311 -19.99 10.70 19.96
N GLU A 312 -20.55 10.23 18.83
CA GLU A 312 -20.91 8.82 18.68
C GLU A 312 -19.67 7.92 18.60
N ASP A 313 -18.63 8.40 17.93
CA ASP A 313 -17.36 7.68 17.80
C ASP A 313 -16.67 7.52 19.16
N ILE A 314 -16.62 8.59 19.95
CA ILE A 314 -16.10 8.53 21.33
C ILE A 314 -16.92 7.53 22.14
N ALA A 315 -18.26 7.58 22.04
CA ALA A 315 -19.11 6.67 22.80
C ALA A 315 -18.95 5.20 22.38
N ARG A 316 -18.74 4.91 21.09
CA ARG A 316 -18.41 3.54 20.61
C ARG A 316 -17.07 3.08 21.12
N TYR A 317 -16.02 3.90 20.98
CA TYR A 317 -14.68 3.57 21.45
C TYR A 317 -14.64 3.29 22.95
N VAL A 318 -15.27 4.15 23.75
CA VAL A 318 -15.32 3.98 25.21
C VAL A 318 -16.09 2.70 25.58
N ARG A 319 -17.20 2.39 24.91
CA ARG A 319 -17.95 1.15 25.16
C ARG A 319 -17.12 -0.09 24.83
N ALA A 320 -16.53 -0.15 23.64
CA ALA A 320 -15.70 -1.28 23.22
C ALA A 320 -14.54 -1.54 24.18
N ASN A 321 -13.84 -0.49 24.60
CA ASN A 321 -12.74 -0.61 25.57
C ASN A 321 -13.19 -1.06 26.97
N LEU A 322 -14.36 -0.59 27.43
CA LEU A 322 -14.89 -1.01 28.73
C LEU A 322 -15.32 -2.47 28.70
N ASP A 323 -15.99 -2.91 27.63
CA ASP A 323 -16.41 -4.30 27.46
C ASP A 323 -15.19 -5.23 27.43
N GLN A 324 -14.13 -4.86 26.70
CA GLN A 324 -12.88 -5.62 26.66
C GLN A 324 -12.20 -5.74 28.04
N GLN A 325 -12.21 -4.68 28.85
CA GLN A 325 -11.66 -4.73 30.21
C GLN A 325 -12.50 -5.58 31.17
N LEU A 326 -13.82 -5.65 30.97
CA LEU A 326 -14.69 -6.51 31.76
C LEU A 326 -14.46 -7.98 31.41
N ASP A 327 -14.33 -8.31 30.12
CA ASP A 327 -14.03 -9.66 29.65
C ASP A 327 -12.67 -10.16 30.17
N ILE A 328 -11.63 -9.32 30.16
CA ILE A 328 -10.30 -9.69 30.69
C ILE A 328 -10.38 -9.99 32.20
N LYS A 329 -11.08 -9.16 32.97
CA LYS A 329 -11.23 -9.37 34.42
C LYS A 329 -12.07 -10.60 34.77
N GLU A 330 -13.00 -10.99 33.91
CA GLU A 330 -13.81 -12.19 34.08
C GLU A 330 -13.01 -13.45 33.74
N GLN A 331 -12.11 -13.39 32.75
CA GLN A 331 -11.17 -14.45 32.41
C GLN A 331 -10.07 -14.65 33.47
N GLU A 332 -9.59 -13.59 34.11
CA GLU A 332 -8.62 -13.67 35.23
C GLU A 332 -9.21 -14.22 36.54
N ARG A 333 -10.55 -14.38 36.60
CA ARG A 333 -11.28 -14.87 37.78
C ARG A 333 -11.56 -16.37 37.78
N ILE A 334 -11.27 -17.07 36.69
CA ILE A 334 -11.48 -18.52 36.50
C ILE A 334 -10.17 -19.27 36.79
#